data_AF-A0A378JRQ7-F1
#
_entry.id   AF-A0A378JRQ7-F1
#
_cell.length_a   1.000
_cell.length_b   1.000
_cell.length_c   1.000
_cell.angle_alpha   90.00
_cell.angle_beta   90.00
_cell.angle_gamma   90.00
#
_symmetry.space_group_name_H-M   'P 1'
#
loop_
_entity.id
_entity.type
_entity.pdbx_description
1 polymer ?
#
loop_
_entity_poly.entity_id
_entity_poly.type
_entity_poly.pdbx_seq_one_letter_code
_entity_poly.pdbx_strand_id
1 'polypeptide(L)' 'MLVLTRKAGQQIFMDKGRIQMKVIKVVDDVISIGIDAPLHIDIAREEVFSQNLAQEKLASLTRSTR' A
#
# COMPACT_ATOMS: atom_id res chain seq x y z
N MET A 1 12.06 -4.23 -8.54
CA MET A 1 12.04 -3.26 -7.43
C MET A 1 12.71 -1.97 -7.89
N LEU A 2 12.04 -0.83 -7.81
CA LEU A 2 12.62 0.50 -8.08
C LEU A 2 12.94 1.17 -6.75
N VAL A 3 14.18 1.64 -6.56
CA VAL A 3 14.63 2.24 -5.29
C VAL A 3 14.82 3.73 -5.47
N LEU A 4 14.14 4.54 -4.64
CA LEU A 4 14.20 6.00 -4.68
C LEU A 4 14.44 6.53 -3.26
N THR A 5 15.45 7.38 -3.09
CA THR A 5 15.73 8.04 -1.81
C THR A 5 15.06 9.40 -1.77
N ARG A 6 14.17 9.64 -0.80
CA ARG A 6 13.41 10.90 -0.63
C ARG A 6 13.64 11.50 0.75
N LYS A 7 13.70 12.83 0.83
CA LYS A 7 13.66 13.60 2.08
C LYS A 7 12.21 13.87 2.50
N ALA A 8 11.99 14.22 3.78
CA ALA A 8 10.70 14.69 4.25
C ALA A 8 10.20 15.88 3.40
N GLY A 9 8.92 15.87 3.06
CA GLY A 9 8.28 16.82 2.16
C GLY A 9 8.34 16.46 0.68
N GLN A 10 9.20 15.53 0.26
CA GLN A 10 9.24 15.09 -1.14
C GLN A 10 8.15 14.06 -1.45
N GLN A 11 7.80 13.99 -2.73
CA GLN A 11 6.73 13.15 -3.24
C GLN A 11 7.19 12.31 -4.44
N ILE A 12 6.51 11.19 -4.63
CA ILE A 12 6.66 10.25 -5.74
C ILE A 12 5.28 10.10 -6.38
N PHE A 13 5.25 10.19 -7.70
CA PHE A 13 4.06 9.95 -8.49
C PHE A 13 4.17 8.61 -9.19
N MET A 14 3.09 7.84 -9.14
CA MET A 14 2.96 6.55 -9.80
C MET A 14 1.70 6.57 -10.67
N ASP A 15 1.66 5.68 -11.65
CA ASP A 15 0.50 5.51 -12.53
C ASP A 15 0.00 6.81 -13.19
N LYS A 16 0.91 7.47 -13.93
CA LYS A 16 0.66 8.77 -14.60
C LYS A 16 0.13 9.87 -13.67
N GLY A 17 0.48 9.80 -12.38
CA GLY A 17 0.07 10.78 -11.37
C GLY A 17 -1.24 10.45 -10.65
N ARG A 18 -1.86 9.30 -10.92
CA ARG A 18 -3.07 8.86 -10.20
C ARG A 18 -2.77 8.42 -8.77
N ILE A 19 -1.58 7.89 -8.52
CA ILE A 19 -1.16 7.53 -7.18
C ILE A 19 -0.03 8.48 -6.77
N GLN A 20 -0.17 9.11 -5.63
CA GLN A 20 0.82 10.00 -5.05
C GLN A 20 1.27 9.47 -3.69
N MET A 21 2.57 9.34 -3.50
CA MET A 21 3.18 9.00 -2.22
C MET A 21 4.01 10.18 -1.73
N LYS A 22 3.79 10.63 -0.50
CA LYS A 22 4.52 11.73 0.12
C LYS A 22 5.17 11.28 1.41
N VAL A 23 6.46 11.58 1.57
CA VAL A 23 7.13 11.41 2.86
C VAL A 23 6.75 12.60 3.74
N ILE A 24 5.91 12.37 4.74
CA ILE A 24 5.40 13.42 5.63
C ILE A 24 6.47 13.81 6.64
N LYS A 25 7.02 12.81 7.34
CA LYS A 25 8.01 13.00 8.40
C LYS A 25 8.89 11.77 8.51
N VAL A 26 10.13 11.98 8.92
CA VAL A 26 11.05 10.93 9.35
C VAL A 26 11.41 11.25 10.79
N VAL A 27 11.19 10.30 11.71
CA VAL A 27 11.56 10.40 13.12
C VAL A 27 12.30 9.13 13.46
N ASP A 28 13.61 9.23 13.66
CA ASP A 28 14.49 8.10 13.92
C ASP A 28 14.27 7.00 12.85
N ASP A 29 13.76 5.84 13.25
CA ASP A 29 13.47 4.70 12.36
C ASP A 29 12.01 4.67 11.85
N VAL A 30 11.16 5.59 12.30
CA VAL A 30 9.74 5.65 11.93
C VAL A 30 9.52 6.70 10.84
N ILE A 31 8.96 6.25 9.72
CA ILE A 31 8.65 7.12 8.57
C ILE A 31 7.12 7.25 8.46
N SER A 32 6.64 8.49 8.50
CA SER A 32 5.25 8.79 8.17
C SER A 32 5.12 8.99 6.66
N ILE A 33 4.40 8.09 6.00
CA ILE A 33 4.15 8.12 4.56
C ILE A 33 2.66 8.39 4.34
N GLY A 34 2.36 9.42 3.55
CA GLY A 34 1.01 9.64 3.03
C GLY A 34 0.89 9.01 1.65
N ILE A 35 -0.17 8.25 1.41
CA ILE A 35 -0.49 7.68 0.11
C ILE A 35 -1.88 8.21 -0.27
N ASP A 36 -1.95 8.85 -1.43
CA ASP A 36 -3.20 9.32 -2.04
C ASP A 36 -3.40 8.55 -3.33
N ALA A 37 -4.53 7.87 -3.45
CA ALA A 37 -4.89 7.11 -4.63
C ALA A 37 -6.42 7.12 -4.81
N PRO A 38 -6.91 6.98 -6.04
CA PRO A 38 -8.34 6.85 -6.31
C PRO A 38 -8.95 5.58 -5.68
N LEU A 39 -10.25 5.63 -5.39
CA LEU A 39 -11.02 4.62 -4.65
C LEU A 39 -10.96 3.18 -5.19
N HIS A 40 -10.63 3.00 -6.46
CA HIS A 40 -10.53 1.67 -7.07
C HIS A 40 -9.17 0.99 -6.80
N ILE A 41 -8.23 1.69 -6.15
CA ILE A 41 -6.91 1.20 -5.80
C ILE A 41 -6.89 0.95 -4.31
N ASP A 42 -6.76 -0.32 -3.93
CA ASP A 42 -6.66 -0.71 -2.53
C ASP A 42 -5.30 -0.30 -1.95
N ILE A 43 -5.35 0.38 -0.81
CA ILE A 43 -4.18 0.71 0.01
C ILE A 43 -4.36 0.01 1.35
N ALA A 44 -3.47 -0.93 1.66
CA ALA A 44 -3.47 -1.64 2.92
C ALA A 44 -2.05 -1.72 3.49
N ARG A 45 -1.96 -1.83 4.82
CA ARG A 45 -0.71 -2.19 5.50
C ARG A 45 -0.42 -3.67 5.24
N GLU A 46 0.84 -4.05 5.19
CA GLU A 46 1.29 -5.40 4.82
C GLU A 46 0.63 -6.49 5.68
N GLU A 47 0.49 -6.25 6.98
CA GLU A 47 -0.14 -7.18 7.91
C GLU A 47 -1.64 -7.38 7.61
N VAL A 48 -2.32 -6.33 7.16
CA VAL A 48 -3.75 -6.36 6.80
C VAL A 48 -3.93 -7.01 5.43
N PHE A 49 -3.08 -6.66 4.47
CA PHE A 49 -3.08 -7.25 3.14
C PHE A 49 -2.88 -8.78 3.20
N SER A 50 -1.89 -9.22 3.97
CA SER A 50 -1.59 -10.66 4.14
C SER A 50 -2.76 -11.43 4.77
N GLN A 51 -3.46 -10.82 5.73
CA GLN A 51 -4.64 -11.42 6.36
C GLN A 51 -5.82 -11.53 5.39
N ASN A 52 -6.13 -10.45 4.66
CA ASN A 52 -7.22 -10.44 3.68
C ASN A 52 -6.99 -11.46 2.57
N LEU A 53 -5.76 -11.54 2.03
CA LEU A 53 -5.41 -12.50 0.99
C LEU A 53 -5.56 -13.96 1.47
N ALA A 54 -5.16 -14.24 2.72
CA ALA A 54 -5.33 -15.57 3.31
C ALA A 54 -6.82 -15.93 3.46
N GLN A 55 -7.65 -14.98 3.90
CA GLN A 55 -9.09 -15.18 4.06
C GLN A 55 -9.81 -15.41 2.73
N GLU A 56 -9.50 -14.63 1.68
CA GLU A 56 -10.06 -14.81 0.34
C GLU A 56 -9.70 -16.19 -0.26
N LYS A 57 -8.47 -16.65 -0.02
CA LYS A 57 -8.01 -17.97 -0.46
C LYS A 57 -8.75 -19.11 0.26
N LEU A 58 -9.04 -18.97 1.54
CA LEU A 58 -9.85 -19.92 2.32
C LEU A 58 -11.33 -19.92 1.88
N ALA A 59 -11.89 -18.74 1.61
CA ALA A 59 -13.27 -18.59 1.18
C ALA A 59 -13.52 -19.19 -0.22
N SER A 60 -12.56 -19.02 -1.15
CA SER A 60 -12.65 -19.59 -2.50
C SER A 60 -12.57 -21.12 -2.51
N LEU A 61 -11.76 -21.73 -1.64
CA LEU A 61 -11.68 -23.19 -1.49
C LEU A 61 -12.97 -23.81 -0.94
N THR A 62 -13.62 -23.12 0.01
CA THR A 62 -14.87 -23.61 0.62
C THR A 62 -16.03 -23.60 -0.36
N ARG A 63 -16.04 -22.66 -1.31
CA ARG A 63 -17.12 -22.49 -2.31
C ARG A 63 -17.07 -23.52 -3.43
N SER A 64 -15.92 -24.13 -3.69
CA SER A 64 -15.76 -25.20 -4.69
C SER A 64 -16.24 -26.57 -4.19
N THR A 65 -16.58 -26.70 -2.90
CA THR A 65 -16.95 -27.99 -2.27
C THR A 65 -18.47 -28.09 -1.99
N ARG A 66 -19.29 -27.22 -2.59
CA ARG A 66 -20.76 -27.26 -2.51
C ARG A 66 -21.39 -27.33 -3.89
#